data_AF-A0A2H3BE77-F1
#
_entry.id   AF-A0A2H3BE77-F1
#
_cell.length_a   1.000
_cell.length_b   1.000
_cell.length_c   1.000
_cell.angle_alpha   90.00
_cell.angle_beta   90.00
_cell.angle_gamma   90.00
#
_symmetry.space_group_name_H-M   'P 1'
#
loop_
_entity.id
_entity.type
_entity.pdbx_description
1 polymer ?
#
loop_
_entity_poly.entity_id
_entity_poly.type
_entity_poly.pdbx_seq_one_letter_code
_entity_poly.pdbx_strand_id
1 'polypeptide(L)'
;MASVHVDATRITGTNTRQPVHRHMPAQCVVTSSILPSSFLASMTVSQDLAASHHPSFNTPGAHAILSLLEGTSYCLSSFVLRRTTAFFVPNSFTFKPDSKSIPIHVHDVVLGRLLGIINGLAIPPWRRFDDLEGVLTLAKAWGAGGAIHLIRASITVPASLRELLRTYVIATRFRCEEETGLASKHPTALISPRGAASGDAVADLDVLGGEVVQVSAEPTRRISGVIVNMWSSHRIW
;
A
#
# COMPACT_ATOMS: atom_id res chain seq x y z
N MET A 1 42.83 7.18 44.44
CA MET A 1 42.55 7.26 42.99
C MET A 1 41.04 7.17 42.79
N ALA A 2 40.50 8.22 42.16
CA ALA A 2 39.18 8.40 41.56
C ALA A 2 37.91 7.98 42.33
N SER A 3 37.29 8.98 42.97
CA SER A 3 35.88 9.00 43.38
C SER A 3 35.04 9.55 42.22
N VAL A 4 33.89 8.94 41.93
CA VAL A 4 32.92 9.45 40.95
C VAL A 4 31.61 9.74 41.69
N HIS A 5 31.37 11.03 41.86
CA HIS A 5 30.16 11.62 42.41
C HIS A 5 29.16 11.82 41.26
N VAL A 6 27.97 11.22 41.36
CA VAL A 6 26.87 11.44 40.42
C VAL A 6 25.81 12.24 41.16
N ASP A 7 25.70 13.51 40.78
CA ASP A 7 24.73 14.45 41.32
C ASP A 7 23.42 14.36 40.52
N ALA A 8 22.33 14.03 41.22
CA ALA A 8 21.00 13.85 40.63
C ALA A 8 20.18 15.12 40.84
N THR A 9 20.30 16.08 39.92
CA THR A 9 19.49 17.31 39.97
C THR A 9 18.07 17.04 39.47
N ARG A 10 17.18 16.93 40.44
CA ARG A 10 15.73 16.80 40.31
C ARG A 10 15.11 18.13 39.85
N ILE A 11 14.62 18.20 38.60
CA ILE A 11 13.82 19.34 38.12
C ILE A 11 12.33 18.97 38.27
N THR A 12 11.72 19.43 39.36
CA THR A 12 10.26 19.46 39.53
C THR A 12 9.70 20.69 38.82
N GLY A 13 9.22 20.51 37.59
CA GLY A 13 8.38 21.48 36.89
C GLY A 13 6.91 21.09 37.01
N THR A 14 6.21 21.61 38.01
CA THR A 14 4.75 21.51 38.13
C THR A 14 4.11 22.49 37.14
N ASN A 15 3.87 22.03 35.92
CA ASN A 15 3.09 22.78 34.93
C ASN A 15 1.62 22.42 35.08
N THR A 16 0.90 23.20 35.90
CA THR A 16 -0.56 23.17 36.04
C THR A 16 -1.17 23.66 34.73
N ARG A 17 -1.29 22.76 33.75
CA ARG A 17 -2.10 23.01 32.55
C ARG A 17 -3.57 22.96 32.96
N GLN A 18 -4.24 24.09 32.82
CA GLN A 18 -5.69 24.15 32.90
C GLN A 18 -6.34 23.16 31.91
N PRO A 19 -7.45 22.52 32.29
CA PRO A 19 -8.26 21.74 31.38
C PRO A 19 -8.87 22.69 30.35
N VAL A 20 -8.29 22.74 29.16
CA VAL A 20 -8.97 23.28 27.99
C VAL A 20 -10.17 22.35 27.76
N HIS A 21 -11.35 22.84 28.14
CA HIS A 21 -12.64 22.27 27.79
C HIS A 21 -12.72 22.24 26.26
N ARG A 22 -12.22 21.16 25.66
CA ARG A 22 -12.52 20.83 24.28
C ARG A 22 -13.98 20.46 24.27
N HIS A 23 -14.78 21.36 23.72
CA HIS A 23 -16.13 21.11 23.28
C HIS A 23 -16.09 19.81 22.47
N MET A 24 -16.59 18.72 23.04
CA MET A 24 -16.84 17.51 22.27
C MET A 24 -17.92 17.86 21.26
N PRO A 25 -17.66 17.80 19.95
CA PRO A 25 -18.75 17.75 18.99
C PRO A 25 -19.54 16.47 19.28
N ALA A 26 -20.86 16.60 19.22
CA ALA A 26 -21.82 15.54 19.47
C ALA A 26 -21.34 14.20 18.90
N GLN A 27 -21.41 13.17 19.75
CA GLN A 27 -21.23 11.80 19.32
C GLN A 27 -22.21 11.54 18.17
N CYS A 28 -21.69 11.42 16.95
CA CYS A 28 -22.44 10.87 15.84
C CYS A 28 -22.79 9.44 16.22
N VAL A 29 -24.02 9.24 16.68
CA VAL A 29 -24.68 7.95 16.73
C VAL A 29 -24.69 7.44 15.30
N VAL A 30 -23.71 6.59 14.97
CA VAL A 30 -23.69 5.84 13.73
C VAL A 30 -24.85 4.87 13.83
N THR A 31 -25.99 5.24 13.26
CA THR A 31 -27.10 4.34 13.00
C THR A 31 -26.53 3.22 12.13
N SER A 32 -26.29 2.06 12.73
CA SER A 32 -25.92 0.86 12.00
C SER A 32 -27.07 0.54 11.06
N SER A 33 -26.92 0.94 9.80
CA SER A 33 -27.82 0.58 8.71
C SER A 33 -27.97 -0.93 8.70
N ILE A 34 -29.15 -1.38 9.11
CA ILE A 34 -29.63 -2.73 8.93
C ILE A 34 -29.63 -2.96 7.44
N LEU A 35 -28.61 -3.68 6.95
CA LEU A 35 -28.56 -4.08 5.55
C LEU A 35 -29.76 -5.02 5.30
N PRO A 36 -30.50 -4.82 4.20
CA PRO A 36 -31.56 -5.73 3.82
C PRO A 36 -30.98 -7.13 3.62
N SER A 37 -31.52 -8.07 4.40
CA SER A 37 -31.22 -9.50 4.40
C SER A 37 -31.80 -10.17 3.14
N SER A 38 -31.35 -9.74 1.98
CA SER A 38 -31.72 -10.32 0.69
C SER A 38 -30.53 -10.26 -0.26
N PHE A 39 -29.44 -10.94 0.10
CA PHE A 39 -28.51 -11.43 -0.90
C PHE A 39 -28.86 -12.87 -1.22
N LEU A 40 -29.19 -13.04 -2.48
CA LEU A 40 -29.78 -14.20 -3.14
C LEU A 40 -28.95 -15.46 -2.91
N ALA A 41 -29.68 -16.57 -2.82
CA ALA A 41 -29.16 -17.93 -2.90
C ALA A 41 -28.30 -18.10 -4.16
N SER A 42 -26.99 -17.95 -4.03
CA SER A 42 -26.04 -18.37 -5.06
C SER A 42 -26.05 -19.90 -5.10
N MET A 43 -26.59 -20.45 -6.18
CA MET A 43 -26.59 -21.88 -6.45
C MET A 43 -25.14 -22.39 -6.45
N THR A 44 -24.80 -23.21 -5.47
CA THR A 44 -23.53 -23.92 -5.43
C THR A 44 -23.60 -25.09 -6.40
N VAL A 45 -23.42 -24.82 -7.69
CA VAL A 45 -22.89 -25.84 -8.60
C VAL A 45 -21.42 -26.00 -8.23
N SER A 46 -21.15 -26.96 -7.36
CA SER A 46 -19.79 -27.39 -7.02
C SER A 46 -19.21 -28.13 -8.21
N GLN A 47 -18.83 -27.39 -9.26
CA GLN A 47 -17.94 -27.91 -10.27
C GLN A 47 -16.57 -28.07 -9.62
N ASP A 48 -16.17 -29.33 -9.41
CA ASP A 48 -14.82 -29.76 -9.09
C ASP A 48 -13.91 -29.53 -10.32
N LEU A 49 -13.85 -28.28 -10.77
CA LEU A 49 -12.82 -27.81 -11.69
C LEU A 49 -11.55 -27.79 -10.86
N ALA A 50 -10.53 -28.54 -11.29
CA ALA A 50 -9.21 -28.55 -10.69
C ALA A 50 -8.78 -27.10 -10.41
N ALA A 51 -8.89 -26.69 -9.14
CA ALA A 51 -8.76 -25.30 -8.76
C ALA A 51 -7.35 -24.85 -9.13
N SER A 52 -7.24 -23.90 -10.06
CA SER A 52 -5.95 -23.38 -10.47
C SER A 52 -5.39 -22.54 -9.34
N HIS A 53 -4.41 -23.08 -8.63
CA HIS A 53 -3.69 -22.34 -7.60
C HIS A 53 -2.80 -21.28 -8.24
N HIS A 54 -2.78 -20.08 -7.65
CA HIS A 54 -1.88 -19.03 -8.12
C HIS A 54 -0.41 -19.42 -7.83
N PRO A 55 0.50 -19.43 -8.82
CA PRO A 55 1.84 -19.98 -8.66
C PRO A 55 2.69 -19.25 -7.61
N SER A 56 2.49 -17.94 -7.46
CA SER A 56 3.19 -17.12 -6.44
C SER A 56 2.66 -17.31 -5.01
N PHE A 57 1.51 -17.98 -4.84
CA PHE A 57 0.84 -18.15 -3.55
C PHE A 57 0.47 -19.63 -3.35
N ASN A 58 1.46 -20.50 -3.52
CA ASN A 58 1.33 -21.93 -3.29
C ASN A 58 2.36 -22.41 -2.25
N THR A 59 2.31 -21.82 -1.06
CA THR A 59 3.22 -22.20 0.03
C THR A 59 2.83 -23.60 0.54
N PRO A 60 3.75 -24.58 0.51
CA PRO A 60 3.48 -25.91 1.05
C PRO A 60 3.07 -25.81 2.53
N GLY A 61 1.99 -26.50 2.93
CA GLY A 61 1.48 -26.46 4.30
C GLY A 61 0.73 -25.17 4.67
N ALA A 62 0.37 -24.33 3.69
CA ALA A 62 -0.56 -23.24 3.93
C ALA A 62 -1.91 -23.75 4.46
N HIS A 63 -2.42 -23.09 5.50
CA HIS A 63 -3.70 -23.46 6.13
C HIS A 63 -4.85 -22.52 5.77
N ALA A 64 -4.56 -21.41 5.09
CA ALA A 64 -5.56 -20.46 4.63
C ALA A 64 -5.69 -20.54 3.11
N ILE A 65 -6.90 -20.86 2.62
CA ILE A 65 -7.23 -20.84 1.21
C ILE A 65 -8.23 -19.72 0.98
N LEU A 66 -7.83 -18.71 0.23
CA LEU A 66 -8.71 -17.66 -0.25
C LEU A 66 -9.10 -17.98 -1.69
N SER A 67 -10.39 -17.99 -1.99
CA SER A 67 -10.89 -18.27 -3.35
C SER A 67 -11.45 -17.01 -3.97
N LEU A 68 -10.98 -16.70 -5.17
CA LEU A 68 -11.60 -15.72 -6.03
C LEU A 68 -12.89 -16.29 -6.62
N LEU A 69 -13.84 -15.42 -6.96
CA LEU A 69 -15.05 -15.82 -7.68
C LEU A 69 -14.73 -16.46 -9.05
N GLU A 70 -13.62 -16.06 -9.67
CA GLU A 70 -13.16 -16.55 -10.97
C GLU A 70 -12.47 -17.93 -10.91
N GLY A 71 -12.44 -18.57 -9.74
CA GLY A 71 -11.89 -19.93 -9.56
C GLY A 71 -10.41 -19.98 -9.21
N THR A 72 -9.68 -18.87 -9.28
CA THR A 72 -8.29 -18.79 -8.78
C THR A 72 -8.26 -18.88 -7.27
N SER A 73 -7.38 -19.73 -6.72
CA SER A 73 -7.19 -19.85 -5.27
C SER A 73 -5.79 -19.43 -4.82
N TYR A 74 -5.73 -18.84 -3.63
CA TYR A 74 -4.54 -18.31 -3.00
C TYR A 74 -4.28 -19.06 -1.70
N CYS A 75 -3.18 -19.81 -1.65
CA CYS A 75 -2.77 -20.58 -0.48
C CYS A 75 -1.74 -19.79 0.34
N LEU A 76 -2.14 -19.40 1.55
CA LEU A 76 -1.39 -18.48 2.40
C LEU A 76 -1.19 -19.04 3.80
N SER A 77 -0.13 -18.55 4.47
CA SER A 77 0.05 -18.79 5.89
C SER A 77 -0.98 -17.99 6.69
N SER A 78 -1.81 -18.69 7.46
CA SER A 78 -2.76 -18.05 8.39
C SER A 78 -2.06 -17.17 9.42
N PHE A 79 -0.83 -17.54 9.82
CA PHE A 79 0.01 -16.75 10.73
C PHE A 79 0.33 -15.37 10.13
N VAL A 80 0.72 -15.33 8.85
CA VAL A 80 1.02 -14.06 8.16
C VAL A 80 -0.24 -13.21 8.09
N LEU A 81 -1.36 -13.77 7.63
CA LEU A 81 -2.63 -13.02 7.52
C LEU A 81 -3.08 -12.43 8.87
N ARG A 82 -3.06 -13.23 9.94
CA ARG A 82 -3.44 -12.77 11.29
C ARG A 82 -2.51 -11.70 11.85
N ARG A 83 -1.21 -11.78 11.56
CA ARG A 83 -0.22 -10.84 12.10
C ARG A 83 -0.22 -9.50 11.38
N THR A 84 -0.61 -9.49 10.11
CA THR A 84 -0.45 -8.34 9.21
C THR A 84 -1.74 -7.60 8.90
N THR A 85 -2.89 -8.24 9.18
CA THR A 85 -4.22 -7.69 8.91
C THR A 85 -5.09 -7.84 10.14
N ALA A 86 -5.89 -6.82 10.46
CA ALA A 86 -6.83 -6.91 11.57
C ALA A 86 -8.06 -7.77 11.24
N PHE A 87 -8.43 -7.87 9.95
CA PHE A 87 -9.62 -8.60 9.50
C PHE A 87 -9.57 -10.10 9.81
N PHE A 88 -8.39 -10.72 9.73
CA PHE A 88 -8.24 -12.15 9.99
C PHE A 88 -7.89 -12.49 11.45
N VAL A 89 -7.71 -11.47 12.33
CA VAL A 89 -7.40 -11.67 13.76
C VAL A 89 -8.52 -12.37 14.53
N PRO A 90 -9.81 -12.04 14.35
CA PRO A 90 -10.88 -12.68 15.11
C PRO A 90 -10.86 -14.20 14.95
N ASN A 91 -11.08 -14.92 16.06
CA ASN A 91 -11.09 -16.39 16.10
C ASN A 91 -12.18 -17.05 15.22
N SER A 92 -13.04 -16.27 14.57
CA SER A 92 -14.08 -16.75 13.66
C SER A 92 -13.52 -17.40 12.40
N PHE A 93 -12.29 -17.06 11.97
CA PHE A 93 -11.63 -17.74 10.86
C PHE A 93 -10.85 -18.95 11.36
N THR A 94 -11.49 -20.13 11.33
CA THR A 94 -10.83 -21.40 11.60
C THR A 94 -10.10 -21.88 10.35
N PHE A 95 -8.82 -21.54 10.25
CA PHE A 95 -7.89 -22.07 9.25
C PHE A 95 -7.51 -23.50 9.61
N LYS A 96 -8.45 -24.43 9.45
CA LYS A 96 -8.19 -25.87 9.58
C LYS A 96 -7.71 -26.40 8.22
N PRO A 97 -6.80 -27.39 8.20
CA PRO A 97 -6.66 -28.22 7.00
C PRO A 97 -8.06 -28.75 6.65
N ASP A 98 -8.44 -28.64 5.37
CA ASP A 98 -9.77 -28.97 4.84
C ASP A 98 -10.91 -27.98 5.16
N SER A 99 -10.59 -26.80 5.68
CA SER A 99 -11.60 -25.73 5.79
C SER A 99 -12.04 -25.23 4.41
N LYS A 100 -13.34 -24.93 4.29
CA LYS A 100 -13.92 -24.31 3.09
C LYS A 100 -13.17 -23.01 2.80
N SER A 101 -12.80 -22.80 1.54
CA SER A 101 -12.14 -21.57 1.13
C SER A 101 -12.99 -20.35 1.41
N ILE A 102 -12.34 -19.25 1.75
CA ILE A 102 -13.01 -17.98 2.03
C ILE A 102 -13.23 -17.28 0.68
N PRO A 103 -14.50 -17.08 0.24
CA PRO A 103 -14.76 -16.40 -1.02
C PRO A 103 -14.46 -14.90 -0.90
N ILE A 104 -13.70 -14.36 -1.85
CA ILE A 104 -13.36 -12.94 -1.94
C ILE A 104 -13.90 -12.37 -3.25
N HIS A 105 -14.67 -11.29 -3.14
CA HIS A 105 -15.26 -10.57 -4.27
C HIS A 105 -14.42 -9.33 -4.60
N VAL A 106 -13.19 -9.56 -5.08
CA VAL A 106 -12.27 -8.50 -5.48
C VAL A 106 -11.61 -8.91 -6.80
N HIS A 107 -11.13 -7.96 -7.59
CA HIS A 107 -10.38 -8.25 -8.80
C HIS A 107 -9.06 -8.96 -8.49
N ASP A 108 -8.68 -9.97 -9.29
CA ASP A 108 -7.49 -10.80 -9.09
C ASP A 108 -6.21 -9.98 -8.89
N VAL A 109 -5.95 -9.04 -9.81
CA VAL A 109 -4.79 -8.13 -9.77
C VAL A 109 -4.70 -7.34 -8.46
N VAL A 110 -5.82 -6.88 -7.91
CA VAL A 110 -5.86 -6.10 -6.66
C VAL A 110 -5.54 -7.01 -5.47
N LEU A 111 -6.19 -8.17 -5.41
CA LEU A 111 -5.97 -9.14 -4.34
C LEU A 111 -4.53 -9.66 -4.36
N GLY A 112 -4.03 -10.10 -5.52
CA GLY A 112 -2.68 -10.61 -5.69
C GLY A 112 -1.60 -9.59 -5.30
N ARG A 113 -1.79 -8.30 -5.61
CA ARG A 113 -0.84 -7.24 -5.18
C ARG A 113 -0.86 -7.03 -3.68
N LEU A 114 -2.04 -6.95 -3.05
CA LEU A 114 -2.13 -6.79 -1.59
C LEU A 114 -1.47 -7.97 -0.88
N LEU A 115 -1.79 -9.19 -1.32
CA LEU A 115 -1.20 -10.41 -0.78
C LEU A 115 0.31 -10.44 -1.00
N GLY A 116 0.80 -9.99 -2.16
CA GLY A 116 2.23 -9.86 -2.42
C GLY A 116 2.90 -8.95 -1.39
N ILE A 117 2.35 -7.77 -1.14
CA ILE A 117 2.87 -6.82 -0.14
C ILE A 117 2.87 -7.43 1.27
N ILE A 118 1.78 -8.07 1.66
CA ILE A 118 1.63 -8.69 2.99
C ILE A 118 2.63 -9.84 3.21
N ASN A 119 2.92 -10.62 2.16
CA ASN A 119 3.90 -11.72 2.22
C ASN A 119 5.35 -11.24 1.97
N GLY A 120 5.59 -9.93 1.81
CA GLY A 120 6.91 -9.40 1.53
C GLY A 120 7.46 -9.77 0.15
N LEU A 121 6.59 -10.09 -0.82
CA LEU A 121 6.98 -10.26 -2.21
C LEU A 121 7.25 -8.89 -2.85
N ALA A 122 8.03 -8.89 -3.95
CA ALA A 122 8.33 -7.68 -4.69
C ALA A 122 7.04 -6.99 -5.16
N ILE A 123 6.91 -5.69 -4.88
CA ILE A 123 5.77 -4.89 -5.30
C ILE A 123 5.92 -4.63 -6.80
N PRO A 124 5.04 -5.16 -7.67
CA PRO A 124 5.11 -4.86 -9.08
C PRO A 124 4.82 -3.36 -9.31
N PRO A 125 5.40 -2.74 -10.35
CA PRO A 125 5.13 -1.35 -10.67
C PRO A 125 3.63 -1.12 -10.94
N TRP A 126 3.10 -0.01 -10.44
CA TRP A 126 1.70 0.38 -10.61
C TRP A 126 1.44 0.75 -12.07
N ARG A 127 0.72 -0.12 -12.79
CA ARG A 127 0.36 0.14 -14.21
C ARG A 127 -0.89 1.01 -14.36
N ARG A 128 -1.83 0.90 -13.43
CA ARG A 128 -3.11 1.61 -13.42
C ARG A 128 -3.37 2.17 -12.03
N PHE A 129 -3.88 3.39 -11.97
CA PHE A 129 -4.29 4.03 -10.71
C PHE A 129 -5.49 3.32 -10.07
N ASP A 130 -6.38 2.74 -10.88
CA ASP A 130 -7.51 1.95 -10.39
C ASP A 130 -7.04 0.74 -9.56
N ASP A 131 -5.97 0.06 -9.98
CA ASP A 131 -5.37 -1.04 -9.22
C ASP A 131 -4.83 -0.54 -7.87
N LEU A 132 -4.13 0.59 -7.87
CA LEU A 132 -3.55 1.21 -6.67
C LEU A 132 -4.65 1.58 -5.66
N GLU A 133 -5.70 2.25 -6.13
CA GLU A 133 -6.84 2.63 -5.30
C GLU A 133 -7.60 1.40 -4.79
N GLY A 134 -7.78 0.38 -5.63
CA GLY A 134 -8.35 -0.90 -5.25
C GLY A 134 -7.55 -1.58 -4.13
N VAL A 135 -6.21 -1.60 -4.25
CA VAL A 135 -5.33 -2.18 -3.23
C VAL A 135 -5.39 -1.38 -1.94
N LEU A 136 -5.36 -0.05 -1.99
CA LEU A 136 -5.47 0.80 -0.79
C LEU A 136 -6.83 0.64 -0.09
N THR A 137 -7.91 0.55 -0.86
CA THR A 137 -9.26 0.32 -0.34
C THR A 137 -9.35 -1.05 0.34
N LEU A 138 -8.83 -2.10 -0.29
CA LEU A 138 -8.81 -3.43 0.27
C LEU A 138 -7.92 -3.52 1.51
N ALA A 139 -6.72 -2.92 1.48
CA ALA A 139 -5.81 -2.87 2.61
C ALA A 139 -6.47 -2.19 3.82
N LYS A 140 -7.20 -1.09 3.60
CA LYS A 140 -7.96 -0.40 4.65
C LYS A 140 -9.09 -1.28 5.20
N ALA A 141 -9.86 -1.93 4.32
CA ALA A 141 -10.92 -2.85 4.73
C ALA A 141 -10.38 -4.02 5.56
N TRP A 142 -9.17 -4.49 5.25
CA TRP A 142 -8.52 -5.59 5.96
C TRP A 142 -7.76 -5.14 7.23
N GLY A 143 -7.66 -3.83 7.47
CA GLY A 143 -6.83 -3.28 8.54
C GLY A 143 -5.34 -3.62 8.36
N ALA A 144 -4.87 -3.68 7.12
CA ALA A 144 -3.49 -3.99 6.75
C ALA A 144 -2.60 -2.73 6.79
N GLY A 145 -2.44 -2.14 7.98
CA GLY A 145 -1.73 -0.86 8.16
C GLY A 145 -0.29 -0.87 7.62
N GLY A 146 0.43 -1.98 7.77
CA GLY A 146 1.78 -2.13 7.20
C GLY A 146 1.80 -2.04 5.67
N ALA A 147 0.81 -2.63 4.99
CA ALA A 147 0.70 -2.57 3.54
C ALA A 147 0.39 -1.13 3.06
N ILE A 148 -0.47 -0.40 3.77
CA ILE A 148 -0.78 1.00 3.44
C ILE A 148 0.48 1.86 3.46
N HIS A 149 1.33 1.73 4.49
CA HIS A 149 2.59 2.49 4.56
C HIS A 149 3.56 2.14 3.42
N LEU A 150 3.67 0.85 3.05
CA LEU A 150 4.51 0.42 1.92
C LEU A 150 4.01 0.98 0.59
N ILE A 151 2.69 0.97 0.37
CA ILE A 151 2.09 1.53 -0.84
C ILE A 151 2.35 3.04 -0.89
N ARG A 152 2.18 3.75 0.23
CA ARG A 152 2.51 5.18 0.36
C ARG A 152 3.96 5.49 0.02
N ALA A 153 4.90 4.69 0.52
CA ALA A 153 6.31 4.82 0.17
C ALA A 153 6.59 4.54 -1.33
N SER A 154 5.77 3.71 -1.98
CA SER A 154 5.94 3.40 -3.41
C SER A 154 5.41 4.50 -4.34
N ILE A 155 4.40 5.27 -3.90
CA ILE A 155 3.82 6.37 -4.70
C ILE A 155 4.64 7.66 -4.62
N THR A 156 5.56 7.78 -3.68
CA THR A 156 6.47 8.93 -3.53
C THR A 156 7.71 8.85 -4.42
N VAL A 157 7.91 7.73 -5.13
CA VAL A 157 9.05 7.52 -6.04
C VAL A 157 8.91 8.44 -7.27
N PRO A 158 9.96 9.15 -7.73
CA PRO A 158 9.85 10.15 -8.80
C PRO A 158 9.17 9.70 -10.11
N ALA A 159 9.22 8.39 -10.42
CA ALA A 159 8.59 7.83 -11.61
C ALA A 159 7.05 7.94 -11.62
N SER A 160 6.40 7.96 -10.45
CA SER A 160 4.94 8.11 -10.32
C SER A 160 4.47 9.58 -10.42
N LEU A 161 5.40 10.54 -10.42
CA LEU A 161 5.08 11.98 -10.48
C LEU A 161 4.60 12.44 -11.88
N ARG A 162 4.62 11.57 -12.89
CA ARG A 162 4.02 11.89 -14.20
C ARG A 162 2.53 12.19 -14.11
N GLU A 163 1.85 11.66 -13.08
CA GLU A 163 0.43 11.88 -12.82
C GLU A 163 0.19 12.48 -11.41
N LEU A 164 0.97 13.50 -11.06
CA LEU A 164 0.92 14.23 -9.78
C LEU A 164 -0.49 14.54 -9.26
N LEU A 165 -1.41 14.95 -10.14
CA LEU A 165 -2.79 15.26 -9.78
C LEU A 165 -3.53 14.04 -9.21
N ARG A 166 -3.36 12.86 -9.81
CA ARG A 166 -4.00 11.62 -9.32
C ARG A 166 -3.37 11.16 -8.02
N THR A 167 -2.05 11.26 -7.91
CA THR A 167 -1.33 10.97 -6.66
C THR A 167 -1.83 11.86 -5.52
N TYR A 168 -2.06 13.15 -5.77
CA TYR A 168 -2.63 14.07 -4.78
C TYR A 168 -4.06 13.70 -4.36
N VAL A 169 -4.93 13.37 -5.32
CA VAL A 169 -6.31 12.94 -5.03
C VAL A 169 -6.33 11.66 -4.18
N ILE A 170 -5.46 10.70 -4.48
CA ILE A 170 -5.35 9.48 -3.67
C ILE A 170 -4.81 9.80 -2.27
N ALA A 171 -3.73 10.59 -2.18
CA ALA A 171 -3.13 10.97 -0.90
C ALA A 171 -4.17 11.66 0.03
N THR A 172 -4.96 12.58 -0.51
CA THR A 172 -6.03 13.25 0.25
C THR A 172 -7.13 12.28 0.68
N ARG A 173 -7.59 11.38 -0.19
CA ARG A 173 -8.64 10.39 0.11
C ARG A 173 -8.24 9.43 1.24
N PHE A 174 -6.98 9.02 1.27
CA PHE A 174 -6.45 8.10 2.28
C PHE A 174 -5.81 8.80 3.49
N ARG A 175 -6.03 10.12 3.64
CA ARG A 175 -5.49 10.95 4.75
C ARG A 175 -3.97 10.80 4.92
N CYS A 176 -3.27 10.83 3.80
CA CYS A 176 -1.82 10.79 3.73
C CYS A 176 -1.26 12.21 3.94
N GLU A 177 -1.37 12.72 5.18
CA GLU A 177 -1.09 14.12 5.51
C GLU A 177 0.37 14.52 5.19
N GLU A 178 1.32 13.62 5.44
CA GLU A 178 2.75 13.83 5.13
C GLU A 178 2.99 14.07 3.63
N GLU A 179 2.28 13.36 2.76
CA GLU A 179 2.38 13.44 1.30
C GLU A 179 1.62 14.63 0.74
N THR A 180 0.50 15.02 1.35
CA THR A 180 -0.20 16.26 0.97
C THR A 180 0.70 17.49 1.17
N GLY A 181 1.53 17.48 2.22
CA GLY A 181 2.57 18.49 2.43
C GLY A 181 3.61 18.53 1.32
N LEU A 182 4.10 17.37 0.86
CA LEU A 182 5.08 17.27 -0.23
C LEU A 182 4.53 17.73 -1.58
N ALA A 183 3.29 17.34 -1.92
CA ALA A 183 2.65 17.76 -3.16
C ALA A 183 2.34 19.28 -3.17
N SER A 184 1.95 19.85 -2.03
CA SER A 184 1.65 21.28 -1.91
C SER A 184 2.89 22.19 -2.03
N LYS A 185 4.09 21.67 -1.78
CA LYS A 185 5.36 22.42 -1.82
C LYS A 185 5.95 22.56 -3.22
N HIS A 186 5.43 21.81 -4.21
CA HIS A 186 5.85 21.91 -5.61
C HIS A 186 4.72 22.31 -6.57
N PRO A 187 3.94 23.38 -6.29
CA PRO A 187 2.86 23.81 -7.19
C PRO A 187 3.43 24.39 -8.50
N THR A 188 4.68 24.86 -8.48
CA THR A 188 5.31 25.65 -9.55
C THR A 188 5.72 24.83 -10.78
N ALA A 189 5.77 23.50 -10.69
CA ALA A 189 6.11 22.64 -11.83
C ALA A 189 4.92 22.34 -12.77
N LEU A 190 3.68 22.54 -12.29
CA LEU A 190 2.46 22.22 -13.05
C LEU A 190 1.86 23.40 -13.82
N ILE A 191 2.35 24.63 -13.58
CA ILE A 191 1.91 25.84 -14.27
C ILE A 191 3.10 26.52 -14.95
N SER A 192 3.94 25.74 -15.64
CA SER A 192 4.80 26.32 -16.67
C SER A 192 3.95 26.41 -17.94
N PRO A 193 3.55 27.62 -18.38
CA PRO A 193 2.78 27.78 -19.61
C PRO A 193 3.65 27.31 -20.77
N ARG A 194 3.38 26.10 -21.24
CA ARG A 194 3.90 25.59 -22.51
C ARG A 194 3.30 26.45 -23.61
N GLY A 195 4.02 27.50 -23.99
CA GLY A 195 3.73 28.30 -25.18
C GLY A 195 3.57 29.78 -24.89
N ALA A 196 4.69 30.50 -24.84
CA ALA A 196 4.78 31.71 -25.63
C ALA A 196 5.76 31.40 -26.75
N ALA A 197 5.21 31.12 -27.94
CA ALA A 197 5.95 31.15 -29.17
C ALA A 197 6.57 32.54 -29.33
N SER A 198 7.90 32.63 -29.29
CA SER A 198 8.62 33.72 -29.94
C SER A 198 9.06 33.17 -31.28
N GLY A 199 8.46 33.69 -32.35
CA GLY A 199 8.91 33.47 -33.71
C GLY A 199 10.29 34.07 -33.97
N ASP A 200 10.83 33.64 -35.10
CA ASP A 200 11.94 34.20 -35.88
C ASP A 200 13.37 33.94 -35.39
N ALA A 201 13.97 32.90 -35.96
CA ALA A 201 15.17 33.06 -36.79
C ALA A 201 15.40 31.83 -37.67
N VAL A 202 15.15 32.01 -38.98
CA VAL A 202 15.70 31.16 -40.04
C VAL A 202 17.21 31.38 -40.07
N ALA A 203 17.98 30.36 -39.71
CA ALA A 203 19.38 30.25 -40.08
C ALA A 203 19.70 28.80 -40.41
N ASP A 204 19.56 28.56 -41.71
CA ASP A 204 20.38 27.68 -42.54
C ASP A 204 21.78 27.40 -41.94
N LEU A 205 22.10 26.13 -41.69
CA LEU A 205 23.47 25.62 -41.82
C LEU A 205 23.50 24.09 -41.90
N ASP A 206 23.76 23.68 -43.13
CA ASP A 206 24.18 22.38 -43.60
C ASP A 206 25.40 21.80 -42.86
N VAL A 207 25.40 20.47 -42.79
CA VAL A 207 26.56 19.59 -43.10
C VAL A 207 27.57 19.21 -41.99
N LEU A 208 27.87 17.90 -42.02
CA LEU A 208 28.82 17.05 -41.27
C LEU A 208 28.33 16.58 -39.90
N GLY A 209 28.40 15.30 -39.55
CA GLY A 209 29.09 14.15 -40.11
C GLY A 209 29.05 13.08 -39.01
N GLY A 210 28.85 11.82 -39.38
CA GLY A 210 28.50 10.76 -38.45
C GLY A 210 29.57 10.43 -37.40
N GLU A 211 29.11 10.01 -36.23
CA GLU A 211 29.85 9.13 -35.34
C GLU A 211 28.89 8.11 -34.74
N VAL A 212 29.08 6.85 -35.12
CA VAL A 212 28.35 5.69 -34.58
C VAL A 212 28.98 5.36 -33.23
N VAL A 213 28.43 5.90 -32.15
CA VAL A 213 28.78 5.49 -30.80
C VAL A 213 28.04 4.18 -30.49
N GLN A 214 28.80 3.09 -30.40
CA GLN A 214 28.31 1.82 -29.88
C GLN A 214 27.75 2.01 -28.46
N VAL A 215 26.44 1.86 -28.33
CA VAL A 215 25.77 1.77 -27.04
C VAL A 215 26.10 0.42 -26.43
N SER A 216 27.14 0.40 -25.60
CA SER A 216 27.50 -0.73 -24.75
C SER A 216 26.37 -0.98 -23.75
N ALA A 217 25.75 -2.15 -23.85
CA ALA A 217 24.70 -2.59 -22.93
C ALA A 217 25.32 -2.88 -21.56
N GLU A 218 25.31 -1.87 -20.68
CA GLU A 218 25.64 -2.07 -19.27
C GLU A 218 24.52 -2.88 -18.58
N PRO A 219 24.86 -3.94 -17.84
CA PRO A 219 23.89 -4.77 -17.15
C PRO A 219 23.27 -3.98 -16.01
N THR A 220 21.96 -3.79 -16.08
CA THR A 220 21.11 -3.26 -15.01
C THR A 220 21.43 -3.99 -13.71
N ARG A 221 22.21 -3.33 -12.84
CA ARG A 221 22.47 -3.80 -11.48
C ARG A 221 21.12 -3.96 -10.78
N ARG A 222 20.75 -5.21 -10.50
CA ARG A 222 19.66 -5.54 -9.60
C ARG A 222 19.88 -4.79 -8.29
N ILE A 223 19.05 -3.78 -8.01
CA ILE A 223 18.81 -3.30 -6.65
C ILE A 223 17.89 -4.34 -6.00
N SER A 224 18.42 -5.54 -5.81
CA SER A 224 17.86 -6.55 -4.91
C SER A 224 18.70 -6.49 -3.64
N GLY A 225 18.20 -5.75 -2.65
CA GLY A 225 18.69 -5.94 -1.28
C GLY A 225 18.97 -4.66 -0.53
N VAL A 226 17.96 -3.82 -0.26
CA VAL A 226 17.95 -2.98 0.96
C VAL A 226 16.51 -2.67 1.41
N ILE A 227 15.56 -3.62 1.42
CA ILE A 227 14.30 -3.43 2.18
C ILE A 227 13.78 -4.78 2.71
N VAL A 228 14.58 -5.49 3.50
CA VAL A 228 14.09 -6.57 4.36
C VAL A 228 14.88 -6.54 5.65
N ASN A 229 14.70 -5.52 6.50
CA ASN A 229 15.19 -5.54 7.90
C ASN A 229 14.55 -4.46 8.79
N MET A 230 13.28 -4.07 8.55
CA MET A 230 12.59 -3.07 9.37
C MET A 230 11.32 -3.60 10.05
N TRP A 231 11.23 -4.91 10.28
CA TRP A 231 10.05 -5.55 10.90
C TRP A 231 10.25 -6.02 12.35
N SER A 232 11.34 -5.64 13.02
CA SER A 232 11.63 -6.11 14.39
C SER A 232 11.57 -5.06 15.51
N SER A 233 11.33 -3.77 15.25
CA SER A 233 11.58 -2.74 16.28
C SER A 233 10.42 -1.85 16.73
N HIS A 234 9.17 -2.04 16.29
CA HIS A 234 8.05 -1.30 16.88
C HIS A 234 6.88 -2.21 17.22
N ARG A 235 6.92 -2.74 18.44
CA ARG A 235 5.79 -3.34 19.15
C ARG A 235 5.80 -2.82 20.59
N ILE A 236 5.21 -1.64 20.78
CA ILE A 236 4.63 -1.20 22.06
C ILE A 236 3.25 -0.66 21.68
N TRP A 237 2.26 -0.97 22.53
CA TRP A 237 0.81 -0.83 22.39
C TRP A 237 0.12 -2.05 21.75
#